data_AF-A0A6A5R2H0-F1
#
_entry.id   AF-A0A6A5R2H0-F1
#
_cell.length_a   1.000
_cell.length_b   1.000
_cell.length_c   1.000
_cell.angle_alpha   90.00
_cell.angle_beta   90.00
_cell.angle_gamma   90.00
#
_symmetry.space_group_name_H-M   'P 1'
#
loop_
_entity.id
_entity.type
_entity.pdbx_description
1 polymer ?
#
loop_
_entity_poly.entity_id
_entity_poly.type
_entity_poly.pdbx_seq_one_letter_code
_entity_poly.pdbx_strand_id
1 'polypeptide(L)'
;WSRHKGFFPDPKADFVNEFERLADHLGWNAAERQRYPPEYIEAEFDRYYGLVSKSLRNWHNLCRICLVEPLPHYIDDCVRVSCVLVNIVNLPNNRRTGKPAHVFATKRHFIDYTYPNRRYPAEGA
;
A
#
# COMPACT_ATOMS: atom_id res chain seq x y z
N TRP A 1 -7.68 11.84 -0.48
CA TRP A 1 -7.17 13.21 -0.76
C TRP A 1 -8.25 14.28 -0.83
N SER A 2 -9.24 14.16 -1.72
CA SER A 2 -10.26 15.19 -2.00
C SER A 2 -11.20 15.54 -0.83
N ARG A 3 -11.15 14.79 0.28
CA ARG A 3 -11.90 15.08 1.51
C ARG A 3 -11.39 16.31 2.27
N HIS A 4 -10.21 16.83 1.95
CA HIS A 4 -9.63 18.01 2.62
C HIS A 4 -9.89 19.26 1.81
N LYS A 5 -10.62 20.21 2.40
CA LYS A 5 -10.96 21.49 1.76
C LYS A 5 -9.69 22.27 1.40
N GLY A 6 -9.61 22.75 0.17
CA GLY A 6 -8.48 23.53 -0.33
C GLY A 6 -7.24 22.72 -0.69
N PHE A 7 -7.26 21.39 -0.53
CA PHE A 7 -6.16 20.52 -0.95
C PHE A 7 -6.40 19.99 -2.37
N PHE A 8 -5.46 20.24 -3.28
CA PHE A 8 -5.52 19.78 -4.67
C PHE A 8 -4.50 18.64 -4.88
N PRO A 9 -4.97 17.38 -5.02
CA PRO A 9 -4.09 16.24 -5.17
C PRO A 9 -3.31 16.30 -6.49
N ASP A 10 -2.03 15.91 -6.46
CA ASP A 10 -1.23 15.71 -7.67
C ASP A 10 -1.33 14.26 -8.12
N PRO A 11 -1.98 13.96 -9.25
CA PRO A 11 -2.16 12.58 -9.72
C PRO A 11 -0.84 11.86 -10.02
N LYS A 12 0.27 12.57 -10.18
CA LYS A 12 1.59 11.99 -10.48
C LYS A 12 2.43 11.71 -9.22
N ALA A 13 2.08 12.30 -8.08
CA ALA A 13 2.75 12.02 -6.82
C ALA A 13 2.43 10.60 -6.33
N ASP A 14 3.44 9.92 -5.79
CA ASP A 14 3.24 8.72 -5.00
C ASP A 14 2.60 9.05 -3.65
N PHE A 15 2.14 8.01 -2.95
CA PHE A 15 1.43 8.15 -1.68
C PHE A 15 2.22 8.92 -0.63
N VAL A 16 3.53 8.67 -0.50
CA VAL A 16 4.34 9.28 0.57
C VAL A 16 4.48 10.77 0.31
N ASN A 17 4.84 11.13 -0.92
CA ASN A 17 4.95 12.53 -1.33
C ASN A 17 3.61 13.26 -1.23
N GLU A 18 2.51 12.61 -1.62
CA GLU A 18 1.16 13.19 -1.53
C GLU A 18 0.69 13.36 -0.08
N PHE A 19 1.05 12.41 0.79
CA PHE A 19 0.76 12.47 2.21
C PHE A 19 1.54 13.60 2.89
N GLU A 20 2.82 13.79 2.57
CA GLU A 20 3.60 14.92 3.11
C GLU A 20 3.03 16.26 2.66
N ARG A 21 2.65 16.41 1.37
CA ARG A 21 1.95 17.61 0.88
C ARG A 21 0.66 17.88 1.65
N LEU A 22 -0.09 16.84 1.98
CA LEU A 22 -1.30 16.97 2.78
C LEU A 22 -0.96 17.36 4.24
N ALA A 23 0.05 16.75 4.83
CA ALA A 23 0.50 17.07 6.18
C ALA A 23 0.91 18.54 6.31
N ASP A 24 1.63 19.06 5.30
CA ASP A 24 2.00 20.47 5.24
C ASP A 24 0.78 21.38 5.08
N HIS A 25 -0.17 21.00 4.20
CA HIS A 25 -1.43 21.73 4.02
C HIS A 25 -2.26 21.81 5.30
N LEU A 26 -2.25 20.75 6.11
CA LEU A 26 -2.99 20.68 7.37
C LEU A 26 -2.20 21.21 8.57
N GLY A 27 -0.92 21.60 8.38
CA GLY A 27 -0.05 22.08 9.44
C GLY A 27 0.25 21.03 10.50
N TRP A 28 0.27 19.74 10.12
CA TRP A 28 0.53 18.65 11.06
C TRP A 28 1.92 18.76 11.67
N ASN A 29 2.08 18.23 12.88
CA ASN A 29 3.37 18.07 13.55
C ASN A 29 3.97 16.66 13.31
N ALA A 30 5.14 16.38 13.88
CA ALA A 30 5.82 15.10 13.69
C ALA A 30 5.02 13.89 14.23
N ALA A 31 4.30 14.06 15.34
CA ALA A 31 3.48 12.98 15.91
C ALA A 31 2.27 12.68 15.03
N GLU A 32 1.64 13.71 14.47
CA GLU A 32 0.52 13.57 13.52
C GLU A 32 0.96 12.91 12.21
N ARG A 33 2.12 13.32 11.67
CA ARG A 33 2.71 12.68 10.47
C ARG A 33 3.01 11.20 10.67
N GLN A 34 3.34 10.77 11.88
CA GLN A 34 3.53 9.35 12.20
C GLN A 34 2.21 8.59 12.41
N ARG A 35 1.17 9.29 12.88
CA ARG A 35 -0.10 8.68 13.28
C ARG A 35 -1.03 8.38 12.11
N TYR A 36 -1.16 9.31 11.17
CA TYR A 36 -2.19 9.23 10.13
C TYR A 36 -1.89 8.38 8.88
N PRO A 37 -0.65 8.00 8.51
CA PRO A 37 -0.42 7.24 7.28
C PRO A 37 -1.29 5.98 7.11
N PRO A 38 -1.51 5.12 8.13
CA PRO A 38 -2.32 3.91 7.98
C PRO A 38 -3.73 4.17 7.47
N GLU A 39 -4.40 5.20 8.01
CA GLU A 39 -5.78 5.55 7.64
C GLU A 39 -5.87 5.99 6.16
N TYR A 40 -4.87 6.73 5.68
CA TYR A 40 -4.86 7.21 4.30
C TYR A 40 -4.47 6.11 3.32
N ILE A 41 -3.57 5.19 3.72
CA ILE A 41 -3.24 4.00 2.93
C ILE A 41 -4.49 3.14 2.77
N GLU A 42 -5.21 2.88 3.86
CA GLU A 42 -6.46 2.11 3.85
C GLU A 42 -7.51 2.75 2.92
N ALA A 43 -7.74 4.06 3.06
CA ALA A 43 -8.69 4.78 2.21
C ALA A 43 -8.32 4.75 0.71
N GLU A 44 -7.04 4.88 0.36
CA GLU A 44 -6.59 4.75 -1.04
C GLU A 44 -6.71 3.30 -1.53
N PHE A 45 -6.39 2.33 -0.69
CA PHE A 45 -6.53 0.92 -1.02
C PHE A 45 -7.98 0.56 -1.32
N ASP A 46 -8.90 0.93 -0.43
CA ASP A 46 -10.33 0.72 -0.58
C ASP A 46 -10.90 1.43 -1.82
N ARG A 47 -10.40 2.64 -2.13
CA ARG A 47 -10.79 3.36 -3.34
C ARG A 47 -10.45 2.60 -4.62
N TYR A 48 -9.30 1.92 -4.69
CA TYR A 48 -8.84 1.23 -5.91
C TYR A 48 -9.27 -0.23 -5.99
N TYR A 49 -9.41 -0.90 -4.85
CA TYR A 49 -9.65 -2.35 -4.77
C TYR A 49 -11.01 -2.71 -4.16
N GLY A 50 -11.76 -1.71 -3.68
CA GLY A 50 -12.98 -1.90 -2.92
C GLY A 50 -12.68 -2.43 -1.52
N LEU A 51 -13.74 -2.61 -0.73
CA LEU A 51 -13.67 -3.32 0.53
C LEU A 51 -13.39 -4.80 0.25
N VAL A 52 -12.10 -5.16 0.19
CA VAL A 52 -11.66 -6.48 -0.27
C VAL A 52 -12.22 -7.59 0.62
N SER A 53 -12.24 -7.38 1.93
CA SER A 53 -12.71 -8.35 2.94
C SER A 53 -14.16 -8.83 2.75
N LYS A 54 -14.99 -8.09 2.01
CA LYS A 54 -16.43 -8.36 1.88
C LYS A 54 -16.84 -8.96 0.54
N SER A 55 -15.92 -9.19 -0.39
CA SER A 55 -16.28 -9.64 -1.75
C SER A 55 -15.23 -10.54 -2.37
N LEU A 56 -15.63 -11.75 -2.77
CA LEU A 56 -14.78 -12.67 -3.54
C LEU A 56 -14.30 -12.02 -4.85
N ARG A 57 -15.14 -11.20 -5.49
CA ARG A 57 -14.76 -10.44 -6.69
C ARG A 57 -13.59 -9.49 -6.42
N ASN A 58 -13.61 -8.78 -5.30
CA ASN A 58 -12.53 -7.88 -4.92
C ASN A 58 -11.26 -8.66 -4.56
N TRP A 59 -11.39 -9.80 -3.87
CA TRP A 59 -10.28 -10.73 -3.65
C TRP A 59 -9.66 -11.23 -4.94
N HIS A 60 -10.47 -11.68 -5.92
CA HIS A 60 -9.96 -12.09 -7.23
C HIS A 60 -9.25 -10.97 -7.97
N ASN A 61 -9.75 -9.73 -7.88
CA ASN A 61 -9.06 -8.59 -8.47
C ASN A 61 -7.69 -8.37 -7.82
N LEU A 62 -7.61 -8.47 -6.49
CA LEU A 62 -6.34 -8.36 -5.77
C LEU A 62 -5.39 -9.52 -6.15
N CYS A 63 -5.88 -10.76 -6.19
CA CYS A 63 -5.13 -11.94 -6.61
C CYS A 63 -4.55 -11.75 -8.03
N ARG A 64 -5.33 -11.28 -9.00
CA ARG A 64 -4.84 -11.01 -10.36
C ARG A 64 -3.73 -9.96 -10.40
N ILE A 65 -3.89 -8.88 -9.64
CA ILE A 65 -2.88 -7.81 -9.54
C ILE A 65 -1.59 -8.35 -8.93
N CYS A 66 -1.73 -9.24 -7.96
CA CYS A 66 -0.65 -9.95 -7.30
C CYS A 66 -0.11 -11.16 -8.10
N LEU A 67 -0.59 -11.37 -9.33
CA LEU A 67 -0.18 -12.48 -10.21
C LEU A 67 -0.41 -13.88 -9.60
N VAL A 68 -1.46 -14.03 -8.80
CA VAL A 68 -1.89 -15.31 -8.24
C VAL A 68 -2.69 -16.08 -9.29
N GLU A 69 -2.17 -17.24 -9.70
CA GLU A 69 -2.86 -18.20 -10.56
C GLU A 69 -2.62 -19.63 -10.05
N PRO A 70 -3.66 -20.50 -10.01
CA PRO A 70 -5.06 -20.22 -10.35
C PRO A 70 -5.75 -19.35 -9.28
N LEU A 71 -6.82 -18.65 -9.68
CA LEU A 71 -7.63 -17.88 -8.74
C LEU A 71 -8.35 -18.80 -7.73
N PRO A 72 -8.29 -18.49 -6.42
CA PRO A 72 -8.95 -19.32 -5.42
C PRO A 72 -10.49 -19.26 -5.52
N HIS A 73 -11.19 -20.30 -5.10
CA HIS A 73 -12.65 -20.35 -5.23
C HIS A 73 -13.41 -19.66 -4.09
N TYR A 74 -12.79 -19.57 -2.91
CA TYR A 74 -13.42 -19.00 -1.71
C TYR A 74 -12.57 -17.86 -1.12
N ILE A 75 -13.22 -16.99 -0.33
CA ILE A 75 -12.56 -15.87 0.35
C ILE A 75 -11.46 -16.39 1.28
N ASP A 76 -11.76 -17.45 2.05
CA ASP A 76 -10.80 -18.04 3.00
C ASP A 76 -9.55 -18.56 2.30
N ASP A 77 -9.66 -19.04 1.05
CA ASP A 77 -8.51 -19.45 0.26
C ASP A 77 -7.67 -18.24 -0.18
N CYS A 78 -8.32 -17.14 -0.55
CA CYS A 78 -7.63 -15.91 -0.92
C CYS A 78 -6.81 -15.34 0.27
N VAL A 79 -7.36 -15.42 1.48
CA VAL A 79 -6.67 -15.01 2.71
C VAL A 79 -5.47 -15.92 3.01
N ARG A 80 -5.54 -17.21 2.64
CA ARG A 80 -4.46 -18.19 2.83
C ARG A 80 -3.34 -18.10 1.79
N VAL A 81 -3.45 -17.24 0.77
CA VAL A 81 -2.38 -17.04 -0.22
C VAL A 81 -1.17 -16.39 0.46
N SER A 82 -0.20 -17.23 0.84
CA SER A 82 1.02 -16.83 1.57
C SER A 82 2.26 -16.75 0.69
N CYS A 83 2.17 -17.20 -0.56
CA CYS A 83 3.29 -17.25 -1.50
C CYS A 83 3.60 -15.91 -2.17
N VAL A 84 2.70 -14.93 -2.08
CA VAL A 84 2.89 -13.61 -2.68
C VAL A 84 3.48 -12.65 -1.66
N LEU A 85 4.65 -12.12 -1.99
CA LEU A 85 5.27 -11.04 -1.26
C LEU A 85 5.11 -9.76 -2.07
N VAL A 86 4.28 -8.83 -1.59
CA VAL A 86 4.04 -7.51 -2.20
C VAL A 86 4.04 -6.44 -1.11
N ASN A 87 4.50 -5.24 -1.44
CA ASN A 87 4.33 -4.09 -0.54
C ASN A 87 2.95 -3.48 -0.79
N ILE A 88 2.09 -3.49 0.23
CA ILE A 88 0.70 -3.00 0.15
C ILE A 88 0.65 -1.51 -0.26
N VAL A 89 1.61 -0.70 0.18
CA VAL A 89 1.70 0.74 -0.18
C VAL A 89 2.04 0.92 -1.65
N ASN A 90 2.79 0.00 -2.25
CA ASN A 90 3.09 0.05 -3.67
C ASN A 90 1.83 -0.18 -4.52
N LEU A 91 0.82 -0.92 -4.05
CA LEU A 91 -0.34 -1.26 -4.87
C LEU A 91 -1.14 -0.01 -5.29
N PRO A 92 -1.58 0.88 -4.37
CA PRO A 92 -2.17 2.17 -4.76
C PRO A 92 -1.24 3.03 -5.64
N ASN A 93 0.06 3.08 -5.33
CA ASN A 93 1.04 3.86 -6.12
C ASN A 93 1.16 3.36 -7.56
N ASN A 94 1.19 2.05 -7.74
CA ASN A 94 1.23 1.39 -9.04
C ASN A 94 -0.02 1.71 -9.86
N ARG A 95 -1.19 1.75 -9.22
CA ARG A 95 -2.43 2.19 -9.89
C ARG A 95 -2.40 3.66 -10.29
N ARG A 96 -1.87 4.55 -9.44
CA ARG A 96 -1.72 5.98 -9.75
C ARG A 96 -0.75 6.23 -10.91
N THR A 97 0.38 5.52 -10.91
CA THR A 97 1.48 5.74 -11.85
C THR A 97 1.41 4.85 -13.10
N GLY A 98 0.45 3.91 -13.17
CA GLY A 98 0.32 2.95 -14.25
C GLY A 98 1.38 1.85 -14.26
N LYS A 99 2.15 1.70 -13.18
CA LYS A 99 3.19 0.68 -13.05
C LYS A 99 2.57 -0.68 -12.68
N PRO A 100 3.16 -1.81 -13.12
CA PRO A 100 2.71 -3.13 -12.67
C PRO A 100 3.02 -3.36 -11.19
N ALA A 101 2.30 -4.30 -10.56
CA ALA A 101 2.61 -4.73 -9.21
C ALA A 101 4.02 -5.34 -9.14
N HIS A 102 4.77 -4.97 -8.10
CA HIS A 102 6.09 -5.53 -7.86
C HIS A 102 5.98 -6.68 -6.86
N VAL A 103 6.05 -7.91 -7.38
CA VAL A 103 6.04 -9.14 -6.58
C VAL A 103 7.48 -9.56 -6.30
N PHE A 104 7.81 -9.77 -5.03
CA PHE A 104 9.15 -10.16 -4.60
C PHE A 104 9.30 -11.68 -4.65
N ALA A 105 10.40 -12.16 -5.25
CA ALA A 105 10.70 -13.59 -5.34
C ALA A 105 11.04 -14.23 -3.98
N THR A 106 11.59 -13.44 -3.04
CA THR A 106 12.03 -13.95 -1.74
C THR A 106 11.67 -12.98 -0.62
N LYS A 107 11.46 -13.53 0.59
CA LYS A 107 11.23 -12.72 1.79
C LYS A 107 12.41 -11.79 2.08
N ARG A 108 13.64 -12.20 1.75
CA ARG A 108 14.84 -11.38 1.90
C ARG A 108 14.75 -10.11 1.04
N HIS A 109 14.48 -10.25 -0.27
CA HIS A 109 14.32 -9.08 -1.16
C HIS A 109 13.17 -8.18 -0.72
N PHE A 110 12.07 -8.76 -0.24
CA PHE A 110 10.96 -7.98 0.33
C PHE A 110 11.40 -7.14 1.53
N ILE A 111 12.16 -7.72 2.47
CA ILE A 111 12.68 -7.02 3.65
C ILE A 111 13.66 -5.93 3.23
N ASP A 112 14.63 -6.25 2.37
CA ASP A 112 15.66 -5.29 1.93
C ASP A 112 15.04 -4.08 1.22
N TYR A 113 13.96 -4.29 0.46
CA TYR A 113 13.20 -3.21 -0.18
C TYR A 113 12.38 -2.38 0.82
N THR A 114 11.69 -3.02 1.76
CA THR A 114 10.76 -2.34 2.69
C THR A 114 11.48 -1.67 3.86
N TYR A 115 12.66 -2.17 4.24
CA TYR A 115 13.42 -1.74 5.40
C TYR A 115 14.93 -1.69 5.12
N PRO A 116 15.40 -0.93 4.12
CA PRO A 116 16.81 -0.94 3.70
C PRO A 116 17.79 -0.57 4.83
N ASN A 117 17.34 0.22 5.81
CA ASN A 117 18.19 0.82 6.84
C ASN A 117 17.85 0.37 8.28
N ARG A 118 17.04 -0.68 8.48
CA ARG A 118 16.74 -1.23 9.82
C ARG A 118 17.51 -2.53 10.03
N ARG A 119 18.83 -2.44 10.23
CA ARG A 119 19.67 -3.55 10.70
C ARG A 119 19.69 -3.60 12.22
N TYR A 120 19.61 -4.81 12.77
CA TYR A 120 19.78 -5.08 14.20
C TYR A 120 21.06 -5.89 14.44
N PRO A 121 21.86 -5.57 15.50
CA PRO A 121 21.73 -4.36 16.31
C PRO A 121 21.96 -3.11 15.46
N ALA A 122 21.33 -2.00 15.84
CA ALA A 122 21.57 -0.73 15.18
C ALA A 122 23.07 -0.41 15.32
N GLU A 123 23.73 -0.02 14.23
CA GLU A 123 25.11 0.44 14.31
C GLU A 123 25.14 1.66 15.25
N GLY A 124 25.74 1.51 16.43
CA GLY A 124 25.80 2.53 17.47
C GLY A 124 24.91 2.34 18.70
N ALA A 125 24.38 1.13 18.96
CA ALA A 125 23.76 0.78 20.25
C ALA A 125 24.80 0.45 21.33
#